data_AF-A0A7W9W9T1-F1
#
_entry.id   AF-A0A7W9W9T1-F1
#
_cell.length_a   1.000
_cell.length_b   1.000
_cell.length_c   1.000
_cell.angle_alpha   90.00
_cell.angle_beta   90.00
_cell.angle_gamma   90.00
#
_symmetry.space_group_name_H-M   'P 1'
#
loop_
_entity.id
_entity.type
_entity.pdbx_description
1 polymer ?
#
loop_
_entity_poly.entity_id
_entity_poly.type
_entity_poly.pdbx_seq_one_letter_code
_entity_poly.pdbx_strand_id
1 'polypeptide(L)'
;MKKLLLLAAGLALAAPAATAQTTAATPSAATPISAGQRKAAEDLLAATDSEKNLTATIDRMLASQLEQNPGMKVVEPEMRAYLTKYMSWQSMKEDMVQLYAREFTEKELKELTKFYQTPTGRKTITKMPQLMAAGMEIGQKRMQEHLPELQQAIAEKMKTQAPGGEVK
;
A
#
# COMPACT_ATOMS: atom_id res chain seq x y z
N MET A 1 -18.40 -55.38 -39.34
CA MET A 1 -19.57 -56.29 -39.20
C MET A 1 -20.39 -55.85 -38.00
N LYS A 2 -21.71 -55.62 -38.20
CA LYS A 2 -22.84 -55.62 -37.22
C LYS A 2 -22.71 -54.68 -36.00
N LYS A 3 -23.36 -53.51 -35.95
CA LYS A 3 -24.79 -53.23 -35.61
C LYS A 3 -25.38 -54.09 -34.47
N LEU A 4 -25.70 -53.46 -33.32
CA LEU A 4 -27.02 -53.44 -32.64
C LEU A 4 -26.88 -52.85 -31.21
N LEU A 5 -27.49 -51.68 -30.93
CA LEU A 5 -28.76 -51.45 -30.17
C LEU A 5 -28.63 -51.65 -28.65
N LEU A 6 -28.73 -50.54 -27.87
CA LEU A 6 -29.87 -50.13 -27.00
C LEU A 6 -29.98 -51.02 -25.74
N LEU A 7 -30.29 -50.56 -24.51
CA LEU A 7 -31.18 -49.50 -24.01
C LEU A 7 -31.01 -49.44 -22.47
N ALA A 8 -31.68 -48.47 -21.85
CA ALA A 8 -32.02 -48.32 -20.42
C ALA A 8 -31.04 -47.46 -19.60
N ALA A 9 -31.31 -46.14 -19.49
CA ALA A 9 -32.29 -45.52 -18.59
C ALA A 9 -31.87 -45.67 -17.11
N GLY A 10 -31.13 -44.66 -16.64
CA GLY A 10 -30.77 -44.49 -15.23
C GLY A 10 -30.92 -43.02 -14.87
N LEU A 11 -32.02 -42.72 -14.19
CA LEU A 11 -32.41 -41.46 -13.60
C LEU A 11 -31.24 -40.80 -12.84
N ALA A 12 -30.84 -39.58 -13.20
CA ALA A 12 -29.98 -38.75 -12.35
C ALA A 12 -30.37 -37.28 -12.47
N LEU A 13 -30.57 -36.68 -11.31
CA LEU A 13 -31.00 -35.31 -11.01
C LEU A 13 -30.53 -34.26 -12.02
N ALA A 14 -31.47 -33.46 -12.52
CA ALA A 14 -31.18 -32.17 -13.13
C ALA A 14 -30.63 -31.23 -12.04
N ALA A 15 -29.32 -31.08 -11.98
CA ALA A 15 -28.68 -29.96 -11.31
C ALA A 15 -28.91 -28.70 -12.17
N PRO A 16 -29.36 -27.56 -11.62
CA PRO A 16 -29.32 -26.32 -12.36
C PRO A 16 -27.85 -26.03 -12.66
N ALA A 17 -27.52 -25.92 -13.94
CA ALA A 17 -26.26 -25.37 -14.39
C ALA A 17 -26.15 -23.96 -13.79
N ALA A 18 -25.39 -23.84 -12.71
CA ALA A 18 -24.89 -22.57 -12.25
C ALA A 18 -24.03 -22.02 -13.39
N THR A 19 -24.62 -21.16 -14.21
CA THR A 19 -23.89 -20.29 -15.12
C THR A 19 -22.96 -19.47 -14.24
N ALA A 20 -21.70 -19.91 -14.15
CA ALA A 20 -20.61 -19.09 -13.70
C ALA A 20 -20.54 -17.90 -14.66
N GLN A 21 -21.23 -16.82 -14.32
CA GLN A 21 -21.00 -15.52 -14.92
C GLN A 21 -19.58 -15.14 -14.52
N THR A 22 -18.63 -15.47 -15.40
CA THR A 22 -17.41 -14.69 -15.54
C THR A 22 -17.86 -13.26 -15.81
N THR A 23 -17.94 -12.45 -14.75
CA THR A 23 -17.89 -11.01 -14.88
C THR A 23 -16.51 -10.68 -15.42
N ALA A 24 -16.38 -10.74 -16.75
CA ALA A 24 -15.29 -10.08 -17.44
C ALA A 24 -15.43 -8.60 -17.07
N ALA A 25 -14.65 -8.16 -16.09
CA ALA A 25 -14.46 -6.76 -15.82
C ALA A 25 -13.92 -6.16 -17.13
N THR A 26 -14.77 -5.44 -17.85
CA THR A 26 -14.35 -4.55 -18.92
C THR A 26 -13.18 -3.73 -18.38
N PRO A 27 -12.03 -3.66 -19.07
CA PRO A 27 -11.00 -2.72 -18.69
C PRO A 27 -11.69 -1.35 -18.64
N SER A 28 -11.81 -0.77 -17.45
CA SER A 28 -12.27 0.61 -17.33
C SER A 28 -11.28 1.43 -18.11
N ALA A 29 -11.65 1.84 -19.33
CA ALA A 29 -10.84 2.72 -20.14
C ALA A 29 -10.57 3.94 -19.27
N ALA A 30 -9.33 4.11 -18.83
CA ALA A 30 -8.95 5.20 -17.95
C ALA A 30 -9.38 6.50 -18.65
N THR A 31 -10.42 7.15 -18.11
CA THR A 31 -10.88 8.42 -18.63
C THR A 31 -9.68 9.37 -18.64
N PRO A 32 -9.37 10.04 -19.77
CA PRO A 32 -8.24 10.93 -19.82
C PRO A 32 -8.40 12.01 -18.74
N ILE A 33 -7.35 12.19 -17.94
CA ILE A 33 -7.34 13.14 -16.82
C ILE A 33 -7.63 14.54 -17.36
N SER A 34 -8.71 15.16 -16.88
CA SER A 34 -9.09 16.50 -17.32
C SER A 34 -8.10 17.56 -16.81
N ALA A 35 -8.07 18.73 -17.46
CA ALA A 35 -7.31 19.87 -16.95
C ALA A 35 -7.79 20.31 -15.56
N GLY A 36 -9.11 20.19 -15.28
CA GLY A 36 -9.70 20.49 -13.98
C GLY A 36 -9.25 19.52 -12.89
N GLN A 37 -9.18 18.21 -13.18
CA GLN A 37 -8.63 17.21 -12.27
C GLN A 37 -7.16 17.48 -11.93
N ARG A 38 -6.32 17.75 -12.94
CA ARG A 38 -4.91 18.11 -12.70
C ARG A 38 -4.79 19.34 -11.81
N LYS A 39 -5.52 20.41 -12.11
CA LYS A 39 -5.50 21.63 -11.29
C LYS A 39 -5.96 21.39 -9.86
N ALA A 40 -7.00 20.59 -9.67
CA ALA A 40 -7.49 20.23 -8.33
C ALA A 40 -6.48 19.37 -7.55
N ALA A 41 -5.73 18.49 -8.22
CA ALA A 41 -4.65 17.72 -7.60
C ALA A 41 -3.47 18.63 -7.20
N GLU A 42 -3.09 19.59 -8.05
CA GLU A 42 -2.08 20.60 -7.70
C GLU A 42 -2.49 21.41 -6.46
N ASP A 43 -3.76 21.85 -6.40
CA ASP A 43 -4.29 22.61 -5.26
C ASP A 43 -4.30 21.79 -3.97
N LEU A 44 -4.64 20.50 -4.06
CA LEU A 44 -4.58 19.58 -2.94
C LEU A 44 -3.14 19.44 -2.42
N LEU A 45 -2.19 19.17 -3.32
CA LEU A 45 -0.79 18.97 -2.96
C LEU A 45 -0.17 20.23 -2.32
N ALA A 46 -0.56 21.41 -2.79
CA ALA A 46 -0.18 22.67 -2.18
C ALA A 46 -0.82 22.85 -0.79
N ALA A 47 -2.11 22.54 -0.64
CA ALA A 47 -2.83 22.66 0.63
C ALA A 47 -2.32 21.71 1.72
N THR A 48 -1.67 20.60 1.33
CA THR A 48 -1.08 19.62 2.26
C THR A 48 0.42 19.84 2.52
N ASP A 49 0.99 20.96 2.07
CA ASP A 49 2.42 21.29 2.22
C ASP A 49 3.35 20.19 1.66
N SER A 50 2.96 19.54 0.55
CA SER A 50 3.66 18.37 -0.01
C SER A 50 5.14 18.65 -0.34
N GLU A 51 5.45 19.80 -0.93
CA GLU A 51 6.82 20.23 -1.23
C GLU A 51 7.69 20.32 0.02
N LYS A 52 7.16 20.97 1.07
CA LYS A 52 7.84 21.12 2.36
C LYS A 52 8.05 19.77 3.03
N ASN A 53 7.05 18.89 2.99
CA ASN A 53 7.11 17.56 3.57
C ASN A 53 8.14 16.68 2.85
N LEU A 54 8.19 16.72 1.52
CA LEU A 54 9.19 16.00 0.72
C LEU A 54 10.60 16.47 1.05
N THR A 55 10.83 17.78 1.06
CA THR A 55 12.13 18.38 1.40
C THR A 55 12.57 17.98 2.82
N ALA A 56 11.67 18.12 3.80
CA ALA A 56 11.97 17.74 5.18
C ALA A 56 12.23 16.24 5.35
N THR A 57 11.63 15.39 4.52
CA THR A 57 11.86 13.94 4.53
C THR A 57 13.23 13.60 3.98
N ILE A 58 13.63 14.22 2.87
CA ILE A 58 14.98 14.09 2.31
C ILE A 58 16.04 14.54 3.30
N ASP A 59 15.85 15.70 3.94
CA ASP A 59 16.80 16.22 4.92
C ASP A 59 16.93 15.30 6.14
N ARG A 60 15.82 14.77 6.68
CA ARG A 60 15.88 13.80 7.78
C ARG A 60 16.58 12.51 7.39
N MET A 61 16.35 12.04 6.17
CA MET A 61 16.99 10.81 5.67
C MET A 61 18.50 10.99 5.53
N LEU A 62 18.93 12.11 4.94
CA LEU A 62 20.35 12.47 4.85
C LEU A 62 20.98 12.61 6.23
N ALA A 63 20.34 13.35 7.14
CA ALA A 63 20.84 13.52 8.51
C ALA A 63 21.00 12.17 9.23
N SER A 64 19.98 11.29 9.16
CA SER A 64 20.05 9.97 9.77
C SER A 64 21.16 9.11 9.19
N GLN A 65 21.37 9.15 7.87
CA GLN A 65 22.46 8.42 7.21
C GLN A 65 23.85 8.89 7.66
N LEU A 66 24.01 10.20 7.86
CA LEU A 66 25.26 10.80 8.33
C LEU A 66 25.53 10.52 9.81
N GLU A 67 24.49 10.48 10.64
CA GLU A 67 24.59 10.06 12.04
C GLU A 67 25.02 8.60 12.16
N GLN A 68 24.48 7.72 11.31
CA GLN A 68 24.84 6.30 11.29
C GLN A 68 26.24 6.05 10.70
N ASN A 69 26.68 6.87 9.75
CA ASN A 69 28.00 6.74 9.13
C ASN A 69 28.67 8.12 8.93
N PRO A 70 29.42 8.61 9.93
CA PRO A 70 30.11 9.89 9.85
C PRO A 70 31.10 9.99 8.68
N GLY A 71 31.62 8.86 8.18
CA GLY A 71 32.50 8.81 7.01
C GLY A 71 31.84 9.28 5.71
N MET A 72 30.50 9.28 5.65
CA MET A 72 29.73 9.77 4.50
C MET A 72 29.65 11.29 4.43
N LYS A 73 30.07 12.02 5.46
CA LYS A 73 30.00 13.49 5.48
C LYS A 73 30.77 14.15 4.33
N VAL A 74 31.85 13.51 3.87
CA VAL A 74 32.63 13.99 2.73
C VAL A 74 31.85 13.94 1.41
N VAL A 75 30.88 13.02 1.29
CA VAL A 75 30.04 12.85 0.09
C VAL A 75 28.61 13.39 0.26
N GLU A 76 28.32 14.08 1.37
CA GLU A 76 27.00 14.71 1.59
C GLU A 76 26.62 15.66 0.43
N PRO A 77 27.51 16.54 -0.06
CA PRO A 77 27.16 17.46 -1.14
C PRO A 77 26.72 16.73 -2.42
N GLU A 78 27.40 15.64 -2.78
CA GLU A 78 27.10 14.80 -3.94
C GLU A 78 25.76 14.09 -3.77
N MET A 79 25.52 13.52 -2.58
CA MET A 79 24.23 12.89 -2.24
C MET A 79 23.09 13.90 -2.31
N ARG A 80 23.26 15.09 -1.73
CA ARG A 80 22.27 16.16 -1.75
C ARG A 80 22.00 16.61 -3.18
N ALA A 81 23.04 16.85 -3.98
CA ALA A 81 22.89 17.23 -5.38
C ALA A 81 22.13 16.18 -6.19
N TYR A 82 22.43 14.89 -5.98
CA TYR A 82 21.70 13.79 -6.61
C TYR A 82 20.21 13.78 -6.22
N LEU A 83 19.91 13.90 -4.92
CA LEU A 83 18.52 13.94 -4.45
C LEU A 83 17.78 15.19 -4.93
N THR A 84 18.41 16.36 -4.95
CA THR A 84 17.79 17.55 -5.55
C THR A 84 17.49 17.35 -7.03
N LYS A 85 18.37 16.68 -7.77
CA LYS A 85 18.19 16.46 -9.21
C LYS A 85 17.01 15.52 -9.53
N TYR A 86 16.82 14.46 -8.76
CA TYR A 86 15.86 13.39 -9.09
C TYR A 86 14.68 13.25 -8.12
N MET A 87 14.81 13.77 -6.91
CA MET A 87 13.83 13.64 -5.83
C MET A 87 13.32 15.00 -5.33
N SER A 88 13.67 16.11 -5.98
CA SER A 88 13.09 17.42 -5.65
C SER A 88 11.61 17.46 -5.99
N TRP A 89 10.90 18.39 -5.36
CA TRP A 89 9.52 18.69 -5.71
C TRP A 89 9.38 19.02 -7.19
N GLN A 90 10.30 19.81 -7.75
CA GLN A 90 10.30 20.19 -9.16
C GLN A 90 10.43 18.97 -10.08
N SER A 91 11.19 17.95 -9.69
CA SER A 91 11.31 16.70 -10.45
C SER A 91 10.08 15.80 -10.32
N MET A 92 9.44 15.77 -9.15
CA MET A 92 8.37 14.80 -8.84
C MET A 92 6.96 15.36 -8.97
N LYS A 93 6.80 16.69 -9.08
CA LYS A 93 5.49 17.36 -9.02
C LYS A 93 4.54 16.80 -10.07
N GLU A 94 4.95 16.67 -11.32
CA GLU A 94 4.09 16.17 -12.40
C GLU A 94 3.61 14.74 -12.16
N ASP A 95 4.51 13.85 -11.73
CA ASP A 95 4.15 12.46 -11.40
C ASP A 95 3.16 12.41 -10.23
N MET A 96 3.36 13.24 -9.20
CA MET A 96 2.45 13.34 -8.06
C MET A 96 1.08 13.90 -8.47
N VAL A 97 1.05 14.97 -9.26
CA VAL A 97 -0.21 15.53 -9.78
C VAL A 97 -0.95 14.48 -10.60
N GLN A 98 -0.25 13.77 -11.47
CA GLN A 98 -0.86 12.73 -12.31
C GLN A 98 -1.36 11.55 -11.46
N LEU A 99 -0.62 11.14 -10.43
CA LEU A 99 -1.05 10.11 -9.49
C LEU A 99 -2.38 10.50 -8.82
N TYR A 100 -2.44 11.66 -8.16
CA TYR A 100 -3.65 12.08 -7.46
C TYR A 100 -4.84 12.33 -8.40
N ALA A 101 -4.58 12.90 -9.58
CA ALA A 101 -5.62 13.16 -10.57
C ALA A 101 -6.18 11.89 -11.24
N ARG A 102 -5.46 10.75 -11.18
CA ARG A 102 -5.97 9.43 -11.59
C ARG A 102 -6.84 8.78 -10.52
N GLU A 103 -6.44 8.89 -9.26
CA GLU A 103 -7.11 8.18 -8.15
C GLU A 103 -8.39 8.87 -7.68
N PHE A 104 -8.50 10.19 -7.89
CA PHE A 104 -9.63 10.98 -7.41
C PHE A 104 -10.30 11.76 -8.54
N THR A 105 -11.61 11.89 -8.44
CA THR A 105 -12.37 12.81 -9.29
C THR A 105 -12.04 14.27 -8.93
N GLU A 106 -12.30 15.19 -9.86
CA GLU A 106 -12.08 16.63 -9.63
C GLU A 106 -12.84 17.13 -8.39
N LYS A 107 -14.06 16.62 -8.20
CA LYS A 107 -14.92 16.98 -7.06
C LYS A 107 -14.29 16.53 -5.75
N GLU A 108 -13.83 15.28 -5.67
CA GLU A 108 -13.20 14.73 -4.47
C GLU A 108 -11.90 15.46 -4.13
N LEU A 109 -11.06 15.77 -5.13
CA LEU A 109 -9.84 16.56 -4.93
C LEU A 109 -10.14 17.94 -4.33
N LYS A 110 -11.19 18.61 -4.81
CA LYS A 110 -11.66 19.90 -4.27
C LYS A 110 -12.19 19.76 -2.84
N GLU A 111 -12.95 18.72 -2.55
CA GLU A 111 -13.48 18.43 -1.21
C GLU A 111 -12.36 18.12 -0.22
N LEU A 112 -11.38 17.32 -0.61
CA LEU A 112 -10.17 17.04 0.17
C LEU A 112 -9.39 18.32 0.45
N THR A 113 -9.19 19.15 -0.57
CA THR A 113 -8.51 20.45 -0.43
C THR A 113 -9.23 21.31 0.62
N LYS A 114 -10.55 21.43 0.53
CA LYS A 114 -11.37 22.16 1.51
C LYS A 114 -11.23 21.59 2.92
N PHE A 115 -11.25 20.27 3.07
CA PHE A 115 -11.07 19.62 4.36
C PHE A 115 -9.69 19.91 4.95
N TYR A 116 -8.62 19.74 4.18
CA TYR A 116 -7.25 19.95 4.65
C TYR A 116 -6.91 21.42 4.94
N GLN A 117 -7.68 22.37 4.42
CA GLN A 117 -7.57 23.78 4.82
C GLN A 117 -8.12 24.07 6.23
N THR A 118 -9.01 23.22 6.77
CA THR A 118 -9.57 23.36 8.12
C THR A 118 -8.54 23.07 9.21
N PRO A 119 -8.69 23.61 10.45
CA PRO A 119 -7.79 23.30 11.56
C PRO A 119 -7.67 21.80 11.84
N THR A 120 -8.78 21.07 11.80
CA THR A 120 -8.80 19.61 12.01
C THR A 120 -8.13 18.87 10.86
N GLY A 121 -8.41 19.24 9.61
CA GLY A 121 -7.76 18.63 8.44
C GLY A 121 -6.24 18.80 8.46
N ARG A 122 -5.75 20.01 8.74
CA ARG A 122 -4.30 20.24 8.93
C ARG A 122 -3.73 19.40 10.06
N LYS A 123 -4.44 19.31 11.20
CA LYS A 123 -4.01 18.50 12.33
C LYS A 123 -3.90 17.02 11.97
N THR A 124 -4.79 16.50 11.12
CA THR A 124 -4.73 15.12 10.63
C THR A 124 -3.43 14.85 9.88
N ILE A 125 -3.04 15.69 8.93
CA ILE A 125 -1.78 15.52 8.17
C ILE A 125 -0.58 15.50 9.12
N THR A 126 -0.54 16.43 10.08
CA THR A 126 0.58 16.55 11.02
C THR A 126 0.66 15.38 12.02
N LYS A 127 -0.49 14.83 12.43
CA LYS A 127 -0.56 13.80 13.49
C LYS A 127 -0.55 12.37 12.97
N MET A 128 -1.00 12.12 11.74
CA MET A 128 -1.09 10.75 11.21
C MET A 128 0.23 9.97 11.28
N PRO A 129 1.40 10.52 10.90
CA PRO A 129 2.67 9.78 11.03
C PRO A 129 2.99 9.39 12.49
N GLN A 130 2.68 10.27 13.45
CA GLN A 130 2.89 10.01 14.88
C GLN A 130 1.95 8.92 15.40
N LEU A 131 0.70 8.94 14.95
CA LEU A 131 -0.29 7.92 15.31
C LEU A 131 0.08 6.55 14.73
N MET A 132 0.57 6.50 13.48
CA MET A 132 1.03 5.24 12.89
C MET A 132 2.25 4.68 13.63
N ALA A 133 3.22 5.52 13.98
CA ALA A 133 4.39 5.11 14.76
C ALA A 133 3.98 4.55 16.14
N ALA A 134 3.10 5.24 16.86
CA ALA A 134 2.57 4.78 18.14
C ALA A 134 1.79 3.46 18.02
N GLY A 135 1.02 3.29 16.92
CA GLY A 135 0.32 2.04 16.63
C GLY A 135 1.27 0.86 16.42
N MET A 136 2.38 1.07 15.71
CA MET A 136 3.43 0.04 15.56
C MET A 136 4.07 -0.35 16.89
N GLU A 137 4.37 0.63 17.75
CA GLU A 137 4.93 0.39 19.09
C GLU A 137 3.98 -0.45 19.96
N ILE A 138 2.68 -0.15 19.93
CA ILE A 138 1.66 -0.97 20.62
C ILE A 138 1.68 -2.40 20.10
N GLY A 139 1.77 -2.60 18.78
CA GLY A 139 1.83 -3.92 18.17
C GLY A 139 3.08 -4.70 18.59
N GLN A 140 4.25 -4.05 18.59
CA GLN A 140 5.51 -4.65 19.05
C GLN A 140 5.44 -5.05 20.51
N LYS A 141 4.91 -4.19 21.38
CA LYS A 141 4.73 -4.48 22.80
C LYS A 141 3.85 -5.70 23.02
N ARG A 142 2.69 -5.77 22.35
CA ARG A 142 1.79 -6.94 22.43
C ARG A 142 2.50 -8.21 21.97
N MET A 143 3.24 -8.16 20.87
CA MET A 143 3.99 -9.32 20.39
C MET A 143 5.00 -9.80 21.43
N GLN A 144 5.77 -8.88 22.04
CA GLN A 144 6.72 -9.22 23.11
C GLN A 144 6.04 -9.83 24.35
N GLU A 145 4.90 -9.27 24.77
CA GLU A 145 4.12 -9.77 25.92
C GLU A 145 3.60 -11.20 25.70
N HIS A 146 3.22 -11.53 24.46
CA HIS A 146 2.61 -12.83 24.11
C HIS A 146 3.57 -13.80 23.43
N LEU A 147 4.83 -13.42 23.20
CA LEU A 147 5.83 -14.27 22.55
C LEU A 147 6.04 -15.62 23.27
N PRO A 148 6.06 -15.71 24.62
CA PRO A 148 6.22 -17.00 25.30
C PRO A 148 5.09 -17.98 25.00
N GLU A 149 3.85 -17.50 24.91
CA GLU A 149 2.67 -18.32 24.57
C GLU A 149 2.82 -18.92 23.17
N LEU A 150 3.23 -18.11 22.19
CA LEU A 150 3.51 -18.57 20.84
C LEU A 150 4.64 -19.61 20.80
N GLN A 151 5.72 -19.38 21.55
CA GLN A 151 6.84 -20.33 21.64
C GLN A 151 6.39 -21.69 22.22
N GLN A 152 5.56 -21.68 23.26
CA GLN A 152 4.99 -22.90 23.83
C GLN A 152 4.13 -23.65 22.81
N ALA A 153 3.22 -22.95 22.13
CA ALA A 153 2.35 -23.56 21.12
C ALA A 153 3.15 -24.20 19.97
N ILE A 154 4.22 -23.53 19.51
CA ILE A 154 5.12 -24.08 18.49
C ILE A 154 5.83 -25.34 19.01
N ALA A 155 6.39 -25.29 20.22
CA ALA A 155 7.10 -26.42 20.81
C ALA A 155 6.20 -27.67 20.97
N GLU A 156 4.95 -27.48 21.40
CA GLU A 156 3.95 -28.56 21.51
C GLU A 156 3.59 -29.16 20.14
N LYS A 157 3.40 -28.31 19.12
CA LYS A 157 3.15 -28.78 17.74
C LYS A 157 4.33 -29.52 17.14
N MET A 158 5.57 -29.09 17.40
CA MET A 158 6.76 -29.79 16.90
C MET A 158 6.97 -31.15 17.56
N LYS A 159 6.67 -31.29 18.86
CA LYS A 159 6.71 -32.59 19.56
C LYS A 159 5.70 -33.59 18.99
N THR A 160 4.52 -33.12 18.55
CA THR A 160 3.46 -33.98 18.01
C THR A 160 3.62 -34.30 16.52
N GLN A 161 4.47 -33.55 15.81
CA GLN A 161 4.78 -33.78 14.38
C GLN A 161 6.14 -34.47 14.14
N ALA A 162 6.91 -34.76 15.19
CA ALA A 162 8.08 -35.62 15.03
C ALA A 162 7.63 -36.95 14.41
N PRO A 163 8.12 -37.33 13.21
CA PRO A 163 7.69 -38.56 12.58
C PRO A 163 8.02 -39.70 13.55
N GLY A 164 7.01 -40.54 13.80
CA GLY A 164 7.27 -41.87 14.30
C GLY A 164 8.34 -42.47 13.40
N GLY A 165 9.55 -42.59 13.93
CA GLY A 165 10.51 -43.55 13.43
C GLY A 165 9.85 -44.91 13.63
N GLU A 166 9.08 -45.33 12.63
CA GLU A 166 8.89 -46.73 12.34
C GLU A 166 10.28 -47.28 12.01
N VAL A 167 10.93 -47.87 13.02
CA VAL A 167 11.91 -48.91 12.81
C VAL A 167 11.44 -50.10 13.61
N LYS A 168 10.67 -50.93 12.89
CA LYS A 168 10.64 -52.39 12.89
C LYS A 168 11.15 -53.12 14.14
#